data_AF-A0A256XK83-F1
#
_entry.id   AF-A0A256XK83-F1
#
_cell.length_a   1.000
_cell.length_b   1.000
_cell.length_c   1.000
_cell.angle_alpha   90.00
_cell.angle_beta   90.00
_cell.angle_gamma   90.00
#
_symmetry.space_group_name_H-M   'P 1'
#
loop_
_entity.id
_entity.type
_entity.pdbx_description
1 polymer ?
#
loop_
_entity_poly.entity_id
_entity_poly.type
_entity_poly.pdbx_seq_one_letter_code
_entity_poly.pdbx_strand_id
1 'polypeptide(L)' 'MTKRIPVSKNVLEQIGEVKKAGETYDTLLKKMLLAYNRMKLMKKMDEVEQKNEDDLVELDDI' A
#
# COMPACT_ATOMS: atom_id res chain seq x y z
N MET A 1 19.05 12.27 -2.08
CA MET A 1 19.99 11.20 -1.68
C MET A 1 19.37 9.87 -2.08
N THR A 2 20.01 9.08 -2.94
CA THR A 2 19.44 7.79 -3.41
C THR A 2 19.76 6.70 -2.39
N LYS A 3 18.75 6.19 -1.68
CA LYS A 3 18.90 5.06 -0.76
C LYS A 3 18.78 3.74 -1.54
N ARG A 4 19.61 2.75 -1.22
CA ARG A 4 19.54 1.40 -1.79
C ARG A 4 18.81 0.49 -0.82
N ILE A 5 17.88 -0.31 -1.34
CA ILE A 5 17.12 -1.30 -0.56
C ILE A 5 17.57 -2.68 -1.04
N PRO A 6 18.18 -3.51 -0.19
CA PRO A 6 18.49 -4.88 -0.56
C PRO A 6 17.19 -5.68 -0.72
N VAL A 7 17.06 -6.39 -1.84
CA VAL A 7 15.91 -7.24 -2.13
C VAL A 7 16.41 -8.59 -2.65
N SER A 8 15.57 -9.62 -2.54
CA SER A 8 15.88 -10.91 -3.15
C SER A 8 15.81 -10.82 -4.68
N LYS A 9 16.49 -11.74 -5.38
CA LYS A 9 16.47 -11.82 -6.83
C LYS A 9 15.05 -11.97 -7.39
N ASN A 10 14.25 -12.83 -6.75
CA ASN A 10 12.85 -13.04 -7.12
C ASN A 10 12.03 -11.73 -7.03
N VAL A 11 12.15 -10.98 -5.93
CA VAL A 11 11.44 -9.70 -5.76
C VAL A 11 11.89 -8.69 -6.83
N LEU A 12 13.18 -8.66 -7.17
CA LEU A 12 13.68 -7.78 -8.23
C LEU A 12 13.09 -8.13 -9.60
N GLU A 13 12.99 -9.42 -9.93
CA GLU A 13 12.37 -9.90 -11.18
C GLU A 13 10.88 -9.50 -11.25
N GLN A 14 10.12 -9.75 -10.18
CA GLN A 14 8.70 -9.39 -10.10
C GLN A 14 8.46 -7.89 -10.27
N ILE A 15 9.28 -7.04 -9.63
CA ILE A 15 9.16 -5.58 -9.79
C ILE A 15 9.54 -5.17 -11.22
N GLY A 16 10.51 -5.87 -11.83
CA GLY A 16 10.92 -5.67 -13.21
C GLY A 16 9.80 -5.92 -14.22
N GLU A 17 8.99 -6.95 -14.02
CA GLU A 17 7.85 -7.28 -14.90
C GLU A 17 6.74 -6.22 -14.89
N VAL A 18 6.51 -5.60 -13.73
CA VAL A 18 5.45 -4.59 -13.56
C VAL A 18 5.90 -3.21 -14.04
N LYS A 19 7.21 -2.95 -14.01
CA LYS A 19 7.80 -1.66 -14.36
C LYS A 19 7.62 -1.34 -15.86
N LYS A 20 7.11 -0.15 -16.15
CA LYS A 20 6.95 0.32 -17.54
C LYS A 20 8.24 0.90 -18.11
N ALA A 21 8.35 0.90 -19.44
CA ALA A 21 9.45 1.57 -20.15
C ALA A 21 9.49 3.07 -19.78
N GLY A 22 10.68 3.58 -19.44
CA GLY A 22 10.88 4.97 -19.01
C GLY A 22 10.51 5.28 -17.55
N GLU A 23 10.00 4.32 -16.79
CA GLU A 23 9.64 4.51 -15.38
C GLU A 23 10.82 4.21 -14.44
N THR A 24 10.96 4.96 -13.34
CA THR A 24 11.93 4.65 -12.28
C THR A 24 11.31 3.74 -11.23
N TYR A 25 12.12 2.96 -10.52
CA TYR A 25 11.63 2.13 -9.42
C TYR A 25 10.96 2.95 -8.32
N ASP A 26 11.46 4.15 -8.04
CA ASP A 26 10.83 5.06 -7.07
C ASP A 26 9.40 5.44 -7.46
N THR A 27 9.16 5.73 -8.74
CA THR A 27 7.82 6.07 -9.24
C THR A 27 6.88 4.87 -9.15
N LEU A 28 7.37 3.69 -9.54
CA LEU A 28 6.60 2.45 -9.43
C LEU A 28 6.23 2.14 -7.97
N LEU A 29 7.22 2.17 -7.07
CA LEU A 29 7.00 1.89 -5.64
C LEU A 29 6.02 2.88 -5.01
N LYS A 30 6.09 4.17 -5.38
CA LYS A 30 5.10 5.17 -4.93
C LYS A 30 3.68 4.81 -5.39
N LYS A 31 3.50 4.39 -6.64
CA LYS A 31 2.19 3.97 -7.17
C LYS A 31 1.67 2.73 -6.45
N MET A 32 2.53 1.73 -6.23
CA MET A 32 2.16 0.52 -5.50
C MET A 32 1.75 0.83 -4.06
N LEU A 33 2.49 1.71 -3.38
CA LEU A 33 2.16 2.14 -2.02
C LEU A 33 0.80 2.85 -1.96
N LEU A 34 0.53 3.75 -2.91
CA LEU A 34 -0.77 4.43 -3.01
C LEU A 34 -1.90 3.43 -3.24
N ALA A 35 -1.73 2.47 -4.15
CA ALA A 35 -2.72 1.44 -4.43
C ALA A 35 -2.98 0.56 -3.20
N TYR A 36 -1.93 0.12 -2.52
CA TYR A 36 -2.04 -0.68 -1.30
C TYR A 36 -2.76 0.09 -0.18
N ASN A 37 -2.42 1.36 0.03
CA ASN A 37 -3.06 2.19 1.06
C ASN A 37 -4.55 2.39 0.77
N ARG A 38 -4.93 2.60 -0.50
CA ARG A 38 -6.34 2.70 -0.90
C ARG A 38 -7.10 1.40 -0.63
N MET A 39 -6.53 0.26 -1.05
CA MET A 39 -7.13 -1.05 -0.78
C MET A 39 -7.28 -1.31 0.73
N LYS A 40 -6.24 -0.98 1.52
CA LYS A 40 -6.27 -1.12 2.97
C LYS A 40 -7.33 -0.22 3.61
N LEU A 41 -7.51 1.01 3.12
CA LEU A 41 -8.53 1.92 3.61
C LEU A 41 -9.94 1.39 3.29
N MET A 42 -10.18 0.93 2.06
CA MET A 42 -11.46 0.33 1.68
C MET A 42 -11.80 -0.87 2.56
N LYS A 43 -10.84 -1.78 2.77
CA LYS A 43 -11.04 -2.92 3.65
C LYS A 43 -11.39 -2.50 5.09
N LYS A 44 -10.74 -1.47 5.61
CA LYS A 44 -11.06 -0.93 6.94
C LYS A 44 -12.46 -0.31 6.99
N MET A 45 -12.89 0.37 5.94
CA MET A 45 -14.26 0.90 5.85
C MET A 45 -15.27 -0.24 5.88
N ASP A 46 -15.08 -1.27 5.07
CA ASP A 46 -15.94 -2.46 5.07
C ASP A 46 -15.99 -3.13 6.45
N GLU A 47 -14.84 -3.24 7.13
CA GLU A 47 -14.75 -3.79 8.49
C GLU A 47 -15.50 -2.94 9.52
N VAL A 48 -15.50 -1.61 9.39
CA VAL A 48 -16.24 -0.70 10.27
C VAL A 48 -17.75 -0.78 10.00
N GLU A 49 -18.17 -0.81 8.73
CA GLU A 49 -19.58 -0.94 8.36
C GLU A 49 -20.21 -2.26 8.85
N GLN A 50 -19.42 -3.32 8.97
CA GLN A 50 -19.88 -4.63 9.44
C GLN A 50 -19.86 -4.80 10.96
N LYS A 51 -19.25 -3.86 11.70
CA LYS A 51 -19.19 -3.91 13.17
C LYS A 51 -20.44 -3.34 13.81
N ASN A 52 -20.77 -3.82 15.00
CA ASN A 52 -21.78 -3.19 15.83
C ASN A 52 -21.24 -1.87 16.37
N GLU A 53 -22.14 -0.92 16.64
CA GLU A 53 -21.81 0.39 17.19
C GLU A 53 -21.05 0.28 18.53
N ASP A 54 -21.41 -0.71 19.36
CA ASP A 54 -20.77 -1.01 20.65
C ASP A 54 -19.28 -1.43 20.52
N ASP A 55 -18.85 -1.90 19.34
CA ASP A 55 -17.47 -2.31 19.06
C ASP A 55 -16.61 -1.19 18.45
N LEU A 56 -17.19 0.01 18.26
CA LEU A 56 -16.55 1.18 17.68
C LEU A 56 -16.26 2.26 18.74
N VAL A 57 -15.35 3.17 18.41
CA VAL A 57 -15.00 4.33 19.25
C VAL A 57 -15.31 5.59 18.47
N GLU A 58 -15.79 6.62 19.17
CA GLU A 58 -16.00 7.97 18.62
C GLU A 58 -14.69 8.50 18.01
N LEU A 59 -14.79 9.20 16.89
CA LEU A 59 -13.60 9.68 16.17
C LEU A 59 -12.82 10.73 16.97
N ASP A 60 -13.52 11.52 17.79
CA ASP A 60 -12.95 12.61 18.60
C ASP A 60 -12.20 12.11 19.85
N ASP A 61 -12.30 10.81 20.17
CA ASP A 61 -11.67 10.18 21.34
C ASP A 61 -10.28 9.58 21.04
N ILE A 62 -9.72 9.80 19.84
CA ILE A 62 -8.43 9.26 19.35
C ILE A 62 -7.43 10.39 19.08
#